data_AF-L0JPF5-F1
#
_entry.id   AF-L0JPF5-F1
#
_cell.length_a   1.000
_cell.length_b   1.000
_cell.length_c   1.000
_cell.angle_alpha   90.00
_cell.angle_beta   90.00
_cell.angle_gamma   90.00
#
_symmetry.space_group_name_H-M   'P 1'
#
loop_
_entity.id
_entity.type
_entity.pdbx_description
1 polymer ?
#
loop_
_entity_poly.entity_id
_entity_poly.type
_entity_poly.pdbx_seq_one_letter_code
_entity_poly.pdbx_strand_id
1 'polypeptide(L)'
;MASGTAGGRDYSLVELFAMKFVLADVLIIALLLLAGPIYAILATAVIVLGGLLLWYLAEGGGDEQAATESSASAAESDAAAAETDPVTTLQERYAAGELSDAEFEAKLDRLLEADERAADADVETANLSLERER
;
A
#
# COMPACT_ATOMS: atom_id res chain seq x y z
N MET A 1 -46.79 -28.00 18.41
CA MET A 1 -46.28 -27.06 17.39
C MET A 1 -45.21 -26.20 18.05
N ALA A 2 -44.17 -25.84 17.30
CA ALA A 2 -42.90 -25.21 17.74
C ALA A 2 -41.84 -26.23 18.18
N SER A 3 -40.64 -26.26 17.63
CA SER A 3 -40.05 -25.50 16.51
C SER A 3 -38.77 -26.27 16.18
N GLY A 4 -38.60 -26.66 14.92
CA GLY A 4 -37.38 -27.29 14.44
C GLY A 4 -36.20 -26.38 14.76
N THR A 5 -35.30 -26.89 15.56
CA THR A 5 -34.07 -26.23 15.99
C THR A 5 -33.23 -25.93 14.75
N ALA A 6 -33.30 -24.70 14.27
CA ALA A 6 -32.30 -24.15 13.37
C ALA A 6 -31.02 -24.01 14.21
N GLY A 7 -30.27 -25.11 14.28
CA GLY A 7 -28.92 -25.14 14.83
C GLY A 7 -28.04 -24.27 13.95
N GLY A 8 -28.04 -22.97 14.21
CA GLY A 8 -26.94 -22.10 13.84
C GLY A 8 -25.70 -22.69 14.47
N ARG A 9 -24.90 -23.39 13.67
CA ARG A 9 -23.55 -23.76 14.09
C ARG A 9 -22.84 -22.43 14.27
N ASP A 10 -22.67 -22.04 15.52
CA ASP A 10 -21.74 -20.99 15.89
C ASP A 10 -20.34 -21.51 15.54
N TYR A 11 -19.96 -21.38 14.27
CA TYR A 11 -18.63 -21.74 13.83
C TYR A 11 -17.68 -20.81 14.56
N SER A 12 -16.86 -21.39 15.43
CA SER A 12 -15.77 -20.66 16.05
C SER A 12 -14.92 -20.02 14.95
N LEU A 13 -14.37 -18.83 15.18
CA LEU A 13 -13.44 -18.19 14.25
C LEU A 13 -12.33 -19.15 13.83
N VAL A 14 -11.89 -20.02 14.74
CA VAL A 14 -10.91 -21.08 14.48
C VAL A 14 -11.42 -22.14 13.50
N GLU A 15 -12.70 -22.52 13.59
CA GLU A 15 -13.33 -23.50 12.70
C GLU A 15 -13.58 -22.92 11.31
N LEU A 16 -13.95 -21.64 11.22
CA LEU A 16 -13.99 -20.88 9.96
C LEU A 16 -12.60 -20.78 9.33
N PHE A 17 -11.57 -20.50 10.12
CA PHE A 17 -10.19 -20.46 9.65
C PHE A 17 -9.71 -21.82 9.15
N ALA A 18 -9.98 -22.88 9.93
CA ALA A 18 -9.61 -24.25 9.60
C ALA A 18 -10.36 -24.74 8.34
N MET A 19 -11.66 -24.48 8.22
CA MET A 19 -12.45 -24.82 7.04
C MET A 19 -11.92 -24.10 5.80
N LYS A 20 -11.55 -22.81 5.92
CA LYS A 20 -11.01 -22.04 4.81
C LYS A 20 -9.63 -22.55 4.37
N PHE A 21 -8.79 -22.97 5.32
CA PHE A 21 -7.50 -23.61 5.03
C PHE A 21 -7.66 -24.94 4.30
N VAL A 22 -8.53 -25.82 4.81
CA VAL A 22 -8.80 -27.13 4.18
C VAL A 22 -9.38 -26.95 2.78
N LEU A 23 -10.29 -25.98 2.59
CA LEU A 23 -10.86 -25.67 1.27
C LEU A 23 -9.78 -25.16 0.30
N ALA A 24 -8.89 -24.28 0.77
CA ALA A 24 -7.78 -23.78 -0.03
C ALA A 24 -6.83 -24.91 -0.44
N ASP A 25 -6.46 -25.80 0.48
CA ASP A 25 -5.60 -26.95 0.21
C ASP A 25 -6.24 -27.89 -0.81
N VAL A 26 -7.53 -28.21 -0.66
CA VAL A 26 -8.25 -29.07 -1.63
C VAL A 26 -8.29 -28.43 -3.01
N LEU A 27 -8.53 -27.12 -3.09
CA LEU A 27 -8.56 -26.39 -4.36
C LEU A 27 -7.17 -26.37 -5.03
N ILE A 28 -6.11 -26.16 -4.24
CA ILE A 28 -4.72 -26.20 -4.70
C ILE A 28 -4.39 -27.60 -5.25
N ILE A 29 -4.74 -28.66 -4.51
CA ILE A 29 -4.52 -30.06 -4.93
C ILE A 29 -5.33 -30.39 -6.19
N ALA A 30 -6.57 -29.90 -6.30
CA ALA A 30 -7.39 -30.11 -7.49
C ALA A 30 -6.81 -29.41 -8.73
N LEU A 31 -6.30 -28.19 -8.58
CA LEU A 31 -5.58 -27.47 -9.64
C LEU A 31 -4.26 -28.16 -10.02
N LEU A 32 -3.53 -28.67 -9.04
CA LEU A 32 -2.32 -29.50 -9.20
C LEU A 32 -2.58 -30.71 -10.10
N LEU A 33 -3.71 -31.40 -9.86
CA LEU A 33 -4.10 -32.58 -10.62
C LEU A 33 -4.58 -32.23 -12.04
N LEU A 34 -5.18 -31.07 -12.25
CA LEU A 34 -5.81 -30.69 -13.51
C LEU A 34 -4.85 -30.00 -14.50
N ALA A 35 -3.91 -29.19 -14.00
CA ALA A 35 -3.03 -28.37 -14.84
C ALA A 35 -1.65 -29.01 -15.09
N GLY A 36 -1.27 -30.07 -14.37
CA GLY A 36 0.06 -30.67 -14.42
C GLY A 36 1.05 -29.99 -13.47
N PRO A 37 2.11 -30.71 -13.04
CA PRO A 37 2.93 -30.33 -11.88
C PRO A 37 3.67 -28.99 -12.04
N ILE A 38 3.96 -28.58 -13.28
CA ILE A 38 4.66 -27.33 -13.57
C ILE A 38 3.73 -26.12 -13.32
N TYR A 39 2.46 -26.21 -13.71
CA TYR A 39 1.50 -25.14 -13.52
C TYR A 39 1.15 -24.93 -12.05
N ALA A 40 1.21 -25.98 -11.25
CA ALA A 40 1.05 -25.87 -9.81
C ALA A 40 2.20 -25.14 -9.13
N ILE A 41 3.44 -25.46 -9.50
CA ILE A 41 4.63 -24.77 -8.98
C ILE A 41 4.59 -23.31 -9.40
N LEU A 42 4.18 -23.01 -10.63
CA LEU A 42 3.98 -21.64 -11.10
C LEU A 42 2.86 -20.92 -10.34
N ALA A 43 1.70 -21.56 -10.14
CA ALA A 43 0.58 -20.96 -9.43
C ALA A 43 0.90 -20.66 -7.97
N THR A 44 1.55 -21.61 -7.26
CA THR A 44 1.99 -21.37 -5.88
C THR A 44 3.08 -20.31 -5.81
N ALA A 45 4.03 -20.30 -6.74
CA ALA A 45 5.04 -19.24 -6.83
C ALA A 45 4.40 -17.86 -7.03
N VAL A 46 3.41 -17.73 -7.92
CA VAL A 46 2.68 -16.47 -8.15
C VAL A 46 1.90 -16.04 -6.90
N ILE A 47 1.23 -16.97 -6.21
CA ILE A 47 0.48 -16.65 -4.98
C ILE A 47 1.41 -16.18 -3.86
N VAL A 48 2.51 -16.89 -3.64
CA VAL A 48 3.50 -16.53 -2.61
C VAL A 48 4.16 -15.19 -2.95
N LEU A 49 4.57 -15.01 -4.21
CA LEU A 49 5.21 -13.79 -4.66
C LEU A 49 4.25 -12.60 -4.62
N GLY A 50 2.99 -12.80 -5.02
CA GLY A 50 1.94 -11.78 -4.94
C GLY A 50 1.62 -11.41 -3.49
N GLY A 51 1.51 -12.38 -2.59
CA GLY A 51 1.31 -12.13 -1.17
C GLY A 51 2.50 -11.41 -0.52
N LEU A 52 3.73 -11.80 -0.87
CA LEU A 52 4.94 -11.13 -0.40
C LEU A 52 5.04 -9.70 -0.92
N LEU A 53 4.68 -9.47 -2.17
CA LEU A 53 4.68 -8.14 -2.78
C LEU A 53 3.60 -7.25 -2.16
N LEU A 54 2.41 -7.80 -1.90
CA LEU A 54 1.32 -7.09 -1.22
C LEU A 54 1.67 -6.79 0.24
N TRP A 55 2.34 -7.73 0.93
CA TRP A 55 2.86 -7.50 2.27
C TRP A 55 3.94 -6.44 2.28
N TYR A 56 4.92 -6.50 1.37
CA TYR A 56 5.97 -5.49 1.23
C TYR A 56 5.40 -4.11 0.92
N LEU A 57 4.38 -4.03 0.07
CA LEU A 57 3.67 -2.78 -0.22
C LEU A 57 2.85 -2.29 0.98
N ALA A 58 2.19 -3.18 1.72
CA ALA A 58 1.44 -2.82 2.91
C ALA A 58 2.33 -2.37 4.07
N GLU A 59 3.50 -2.99 4.24
CA GLU A 59 4.50 -2.63 5.25
C GLU A 59 5.26 -1.34 4.85
N GLY A 60 5.43 -1.09 3.55
CA GLY A 60 6.09 0.11 3.01
C GLY A 60 5.16 1.30 2.74
N GLY A 61 3.85 1.08 2.67
CA GLY A 61 2.85 2.05 2.20
C GLY A 61 1.84 2.46 3.27
N GLY A 62 2.27 2.56 4.53
CA GLY A 62 1.43 2.83 5.70
C GLY A 62 0.52 4.07 5.65
N ASP A 63 0.51 4.88 4.59
CA ASP A 63 -0.39 6.03 4.47
C ASP A 63 -1.16 6.12 3.15
N GLU A 64 -0.95 5.24 2.17
CA GLU A 64 -1.46 5.48 0.83
C GLU A 64 -2.12 4.24 0.21
N GLN A 65 -3.45 4.21 0.33
CA GLN A 65 -4.37 3.69 -0.68
C GLN A 65 -4.53 2.16 -0.73
N ALA A 66 -5.34 1.65 0.22
CA ALA A 66 -6.22 0.51 -0.05
C ALA A 66 -7.38 0.94 -0.97
N ALA A 67 -7.05 1.34 -2.21
CA ALA A 67 -8.00 1.69 -3.25
C ALA A 67 -8.11 0.53 -4.24
N THR A 68 -8.77 -0.55 -3.84
CA THR A 68 -9.40 -1.51 -4.76
C THR A 68 -10.52 -2.18 -3.97
N GLU A 69 -11.74 -2.11 -4.49
CA GLU A 69 -13.02 -2.54 -3.86
C GLU A 69 -13.80 -1.47 -3.06
N SER A 70 -14.07 -0.30 -3.67
CA SER A 70 -15.35 0.37 -3.40
C SER A 70 -15.77 1.27 -4.57
N SER A 71 -16.37 0.66 -5.60
CA SER A 71 -17.25 1.39 -6.52
C SER A 71 -18.56 1.75 -5.80
N ALA A 72 -18.53 2.72 -4.88
CA ALA A 72 -19.70 3.49 -4.42
C ALA A 72 -19.34 4.49 -3.32
N SER A 73 -18.38 5.42 -3.53
CA SER A 73 -18.39 6.73 -2.85
C SER A 73 -17.22 7.61 -3.33
N ALA A 74 -17.22 8.01 -4.61
CA ALA A 74 -16.17 8.86 -5.18
C ALA A 74 -16.54 10.36 -5.14
N ALA A 75 -17.21 10.82 -4.07
CA ALA A 75 -17.68 12.22 -4.01
C ALA A 75 -17.28 13.01 -2.77
N GLU A 76 -16.59 12.44 -1.77
CA GLU A 76 -16.38 13.14 -0.49
C GLU A 76 -14.98 12.97 0.13
N SER A 77 -13.91 13.01 -0.66
CA SER A 77 -12.54 13.03 -0.10
C SER A 77 -11.60 14.02 -0.79
N ASP A 78 -12.16 15.09 -1.36
CA ASP A 78 -11.41 16.25 -1.88
C ASP A 78 -11.17 17.32 -0.80
N ALA A 79 -11.18 16.96 0.49
CA ALA A 79 -11.19 17.91 1.60
C ALA A 79 -10.11 17.64 2.67
N ALA A 80 -8.93 17.21 2.24
CA ALA A 80 -7.72 17.24 3.07
C ALA A 80 -6.58 17.92 2.30
N ALA A 81 -6.77 19.21 2.02
CA ALA A 81 -5.71 20.13 1.60
C ALA A 81 -4.73 20.38 2.76
N ALA A 82 -3.97 19.35 3.13
CA ALA A 82 -2.82 19.46 4.00
C ALA A 82 -1.58 19.29 3.13
N GLU A 83 -0.90 20.42 2.86
CA GLU A 83 0.48 20.51 2.33
C GLU A 83 0.96 19.30 1.53
N THR A 84 0.44 19.12 0.31
CA THR A 84 1.04 18.15 -0.60
C THR A 84 2.48 18.57 -0.86
N ASP A 85 3.43 17.76 -0.43
CA ASP A 85 4.86 17.97 -0.66
C ASP A 85 5.11 18.26 -2.15
N PRO A 86 5.85 19.34 -2.50
CA PRO A 86 6.19 19.66 -3.88
C PRO A 86 6.80 18.48 -4.66
N VAL A 87 7.48 17.55 -3.97
CA VAL A 87 8.01 16.32 -4.59
C VAL A 87 6.88 15.35 -4.99
N THR A 88 5.87 15.17 -4.14
CA THR A 88 4.71 14.30 -4.42
C THR A 88 3.96 14.76 -5.68
N THR A 89 3.75 16.07 -5.82
CA THR A 89 3.14 16.65 -7.04
C THR A 89 3.97 16.39 -8.29
N LEU A 90 5.31 16.35 -8.16
CA LEU A 90 6.22 16.08 -9.26
C LEU A 90 6.19 14.60 -9.68
N GLN A 91 6.08 13.69 -8.73
CA GLN A 91 5.96 12.25 -8.97
C GLN A 91 4.64 11.89 -9.67
N GLU A 92 3.52 12.49 -9.26
CA GLU A 92 2.22 12.27 -9.91
C GLU A 92 2.24 12.60 -11.41
N ARG A 93 2.85 13.73 -11.79
CA ARG A 93 2.93 14.15 -13.19
C ARG A 93 3.91 13.30 -14.02
N TYR A 94 4.95 12.77 -13.39
CA TYR A 94 5.85 11.79 -14.01
C TYR A 94 5.10 10.47 -14.27
N ALA A 95 4.35 9.97 -13.28
CA ALA A 95 3.53 8.77 -13.42
C ALA A 95 2.40 8.93 -14.47
N ALA A 96 1.85 10.15 -14.61
CA ALA A 96 0.91 10.51 -15.67
C ALA A 96 1.55 10.60 -17.08
N GLY A 97 2.88 10.54 -17.18
CA GLY A 97 3.62 10.67 -18.44
C GLY A 97 3.67 12.10 -18.99
N GLU A 98 3.32 13.10 -18.17
CA GLU A 98 3.38 14.53 -18.54
C GLU A 98 4.79 15.12 -18.44
N LEU A 99 5.72 14.36 -17.85
CA LEU A 99 7.10 14.78 -17.63
C LEU A 99 8.04 13.66 -18.08
N SER A 100 9.06 14.02 -18.85
CA SER A 100 10.13 13.07 -19.19
C SER A 100 11.08 12.85 -18.00
N ASP A 101 11.77 11.71 -17.98
CA ASP A 101 12.75 11.34 -16.94
C ASP A 101 13.77 12.46 -16.71
N ALA A 102 14.32 13.05 -17.80
CA ALA A 102 15.30 14.13 -17.72
C ALA A 102 14.73 15.42 -17.12
N GLU A 103 13.46 15.73 -17.38
CA GLU A 103 12.80 16.90 -16.79
C GLU A 103 12.37 16.67 -15.34
N PHE A 104 12.08 15.42 -14.97
CA PHE A 104 11.82 15.02 -13.59
C PHE A 104 13.08 15.18 -12.76
N GLU A 105 14.19 14.59 -13.19
CA GLU A 105 15.48 14.67 -12.49
C GLU A 105 15.94 16.12 -12.31
N ALA A 106 15.88 16.94 -13.36
CA ALA A 106 16.28 18.34 -13.29
C ALA A 106 15.42 19.18 -12.31
N LYS A 107 14.14 18.84 -12.17
CA LYS A 107 13.24 19.53 -11.24
C LYS A 107 13.36 19.01 -9.81
N LEU A 108 13.60 17.71 -9.65
CA LEU A 108 13.83 17.08 -8.35
C LEU A 108 15.11 17.61 -7.70
N ASP A 109 16.20 17.67 -8.48
CA ASP A 109 17.49 18.18 -8.02
C ASP A 109 17.38 19.63 -7.52
N ARG A 110 16.63 20.46 -8.25
CA ARG A 110 16.32 21.84 -7.84
C ARG A 110 15.52 21.92 -6.53
N LEU A 111 14.60 20.99 -6.29
CA LEU A 111 13.83 20.95 -5.05
C LEU A 111 14.70 20.52 -3.87
N LEU A 112 15.54 19.51 -4.03
CA LEU A 112 16.49 19.09 -2.99
C LEU A 112 17.46 20.23 -2.61
N GLU A 113 18.03 20.91 -3.60
CA GLU A 113 18.96 22.03 -3.35
C GLU A 113 18.29 23.20 -2.62
N ALA A 114 16.98 23.41 -2.85
CA ALA A 114 16.22 24.43 -2.16
C ALA A 114 15.94 24.04 -0.69
N ASP A 115 15.61 22.77 -0.44
CA ASP A 115 15.35 22.24 0.89
C ASP A 115 16.62 22.22 1.76
N GLU A 116 17.74 21.78 1.21
CA GLU A 116 19.04 21.78 1.90
C GLU A 116 19.45 23.21 2.32
N ARG A 117 19.25 24.19 1.44
CA ARG A 117 19.50 25.60 1.74
C ARG A 117 18.56 26.15 2.81
N ALA A 118 17.31 25.70 2.84
CA ALA A 118 16.35 26.10 3.86
C ALA A 118 16.73 25.51 5.22
N ALA A 119 17.16 24.25 5.25
CA ALA A 119 17.65 23.58 6.47
C ALA A 119 18.89 24.28 7.04
N ASP A 120 19.87 24.63 6.21
CA ASP A 120 21.06 25.37 6.66
C ASP A 120 20.72 26.75 7.25
N ALA A 121 19.75 27.46 6.65
CA ALA A 121 19.32 28.77 7.13
C ALA A 121 18.56 28.71 8.47
N ASP A 122 17.81 27.64 8.72
CA ASP A 122 17.11 27.40 9.99
C ASP A 122 18.11 27.13 11.13
N VAL A 123 19.15 26.32 10.85
CA VAL A 123 20.22 26.01 11.80
C VAL A 123 21.02 27.26 12.19
N GLU A 124 21.36 28.13 11.22
CA GLU A 124 22.04 29.41 11.51
C GLU A 124 21.18 30.32 12.40
N THR A 125 19.88 30.39 12.12
CA THR A 125 18.93 31.20 12.91
C THR A 125 18.79 30.67 14.35
N ALA A 126 18.77 29.35 14.53
CA ALA A 126 18.77 28.70 15.84
C ALA A 126 20.08 28.94 16.62
N ASN A 127 21.23 28.96 15.93
CA ASN A 127 22.51 29.23 16.58
C ASN A 127 22.62 30.69 17.05
N LEU A 128 22.22 31.64 16.21
CA LEU A 128 22.22 33.08 16.53
C LEU A 128 21.27 33.43 17.69
N SER A 129 20.16 32.73 17.83
CA SER A 129 19.21 32.92 18.94
C SER A 129 19.76 32.39 20.26
N LEU A 130 20.48 31.26 20.25
CA LEU A 130 21.15 30.71 21.44
C LEU A 130 22.31 31.57 21.94
N GLU A 131 23.06 32.25 21.05
CA GLU A 131 24.16 33.14 21.46
C GLU A 131 23.66 34.47 22.07
N ARG A 132 22.48 34.94 21.68
CA ARG A 132 21.89 36.17 22.22
C ARG A 132 21.36 36.04 23.66
N GLU A 133 21.17 34.81 24.13
CA GLU A 133 20.58 34.51 25.46
C GLU A 133 21.65 34.30 26.57
N ARG A 134 22.94 34.41 26.25
CA ARG A 134 24.07 34.44 27.20
C ARG A 134 24.53 35.86 27.52
#